data_AF-A0A819CNY0-F1
#
_entry.id   AF-A0A819CNY0-F1
#
_cell.length_a   1.000
_cell.length_b   1.000
_cell.length_c   1.000
_cell.angle_alpha   90.00
_cell.angle_beta   90.00
_cell.angle_gamma   90.00
#
_symmetry.space_group_name_H-M   'P 1'
#
loop_
_entity.id
_entity.type
_entity.pdbx_description
1 polymer ?
#
loop_
_entity_poly.entity_id
_entity_poly.type
_entity_poly.pdbx_seq_one_letter_code
_entity_poly.pdbx_strand_id
1 'polypeptide(L)'
;SPAVHTHAAGRSRCSSNTSSSSPLSSGSTVSQGLMITNSSITPLAIIGDESFRLYELSAFVEINRTIATTHPSLIYPTSEAYSAHQHDLIRLHANDIQMKNIQTFETISIDQIFDKFPHYDGLKDLYERNPYGSFFLIKFWADVPISSSITNSINIRDESFFTSFTYTSCSNRPIHISTRLCSFGKQVLEKVETSEHPQRDQFDQYIYRFDRSPLCDYMVQFIQKLRSLPNTCMMNSVLENFTVLQVIKCLDNPEQLLLCLAFVFEIAMFDAGGPQYQVYKLVAN
;
A
#
# COMPACT_ATOMS: atom_id res chain seq x y z
N SER A 1 74.74 16.71 42.44
CA SER A 1 74.40 17.87 43.30
C SER A 1 72.97 17.72 43.82
N PRO A 2 72.59 18.33 44.96
CA PRO A 2 71.76 17.64 45.97
C PRO A 2 70.35 18.23 46.22
N ALA A 3 69.66 17.60 47.18
CA ALA A 3 68.39 17.97 47.85
C ALA A 3 67.10 17.84 46.99
N VAL A 4 65.96 17.27 47.43
CA VAL A 4 65.30 17.04 48.76
C VAL A 4 64.42 18.21 49.23
N HIS A 5 63.30 17.85 49.89
CA HIS A 5 62.14 18.62 50.38
C HIS A 5 60.93 18.64 49.42
N THR A 6 59.72 18.14 49.71
CA THR A 6 58.97 17.73 50.94
C THR A 6 58.34 18.84 51.80
N HIS A 7 57.09 18.58 52.24
CA HIS A 7 56.25 19.37 53.17
C HIS A 7 55.70 20.72 52.64
N ALA A 8 54.54 21.24 53.09
CA ALA A 8 53.49 20.66 53.95
C ALA A 8 52.12 21.36 53.77
N ALA A 9 51.08 20.76 54.34
CA ALA A 9 49.73 21.30 54.46
C ALA A 9 49.60 22.46 55.48
N GLY A 10 48.60 23.33 55.29
CA GLY A 10 48.14 24.33 56.26
C GLY A 10 46.89 25.05 55.74
N ARG A 11 45.66 24.61 56.04
CA ARG A 11 44.90 24.88 57.28
C ARG A 11 44.80 26.36 57.68
N SER A 12 43.75 27.02 57.20
CA SER A 12 42.92 27.95 57.98
C SER A 12 41.46 27.75 57.48
N ARG A 13 40.42 27.56 58.30
CA ARG A 13 39.87 28.38 59.41
C ARG A 13 39.50 29.80 58.93
N CYS A 14 38.31 30.34 59.22
CA CYS A 14 37.27 29.84 60.13
C CYS A 14 35.88 30.47 59.85
N SER A 15 34.82 29.77 60.28
CA SER A 15 33.64 30.28 61.05
C SER A 15 32.81 31.50 60.58
N SER A 16 31.49 31.59 60.80
CA SER A 16 30.46 30.63 61.30
C SER A 16 29.07 31.33 61.34
N ASN A 17 28.02 30.54 61.61
CA ASN A 17 26.64 30.96 61.97
C ASN A 17 25.79 31.45 60.77
N THR A 18 24.54 31.04 60.48
CA THR A 18 23.34 30.64 61.27
C THR A 18 22.72 31.79 62.09
N SER A 19 21.42 32.12 62.07
CA SER A 19 20.20 31.63 61.37
C SER A 19 19.14 32.77 61.40
N SER A 20 17.82 32.68 61.11
CA SER A 20 16.86 31.58 60.83
C SER A 20 15.59 32.13 60.13
N SER A 21 14.70 31.22 59.68
CA SER A 21 13.22 31.36 59.56
C SER A 21 12.54 32.64 59.00
N SER A 22 11.93 32.51 57.82
CA SER A 22 10.47 32.54 57.52
C SER A 22 9.49 33.47 58.30
N PRO A 23 8.29 33.80 57.73
CA PRO A 23 7.85 33.86 56.32
C PRO A 23 7.12 35.19 55.97
N LEU A 24 6.67 35.36 54.71
CA LEU A 24 5.51 36.20 54.37
C LEU A 24 4.96 35.85 52.97
N SER A 25 3.68 36.11 52.72
CA SER A 25 2.96 35.66 51.52
C SER A 25 2.54 36.81 50.59
N SER A 26 2.70 36.62 49.28
CA SER A 26 1.90 37.28 48.24
C SER A 26 1.53 36.25 47.17
N GLY A 27 0.30 36.29 46.68
CA GLY A 27 -0.24 35.22 45.84
C GLY A 27 0.13 35.37 44.37
N SER A 28 0.55 34.26 43.75
CA SER A 28 0.48 34.06 42.30
C SER A 28 -0.58 32.99 41.98
N THR A 29 -1.34 33.22 40.92
CA THR A 29 -2.49 32.38 40.57
C THR A 29 -2.04 30.98 40.19
N VAL A 30 -2.58 29.95 40.85
CA VAL A 30 -2.42 28.57 40.38
C VAL A 30 -3.31 28.37 39.16
N SER A 31 -2.80 28.78 38.00
CA SER A 31 -3.21 28.21 36.73
C SER A 31 -2.93 26.71 36.81
N GLN A 32 -3.96 25.91 37.09
CA GLN A 32 -3.91 24.48 36.87
C GLN A 32 -3.68 24.27 35.37
N GLY A 33 -2.40 24.14 34.99
CA GLY A 33 -2.05 23.67 33.67
C GLY A 33 -2.74 22.33 33.49
N LEU A 34 -3.70 22.27 32.57
CA LEU A 34 -4.23 21.01 32.12
C LEU A 34 -3.03 20.25 31.57
N MET A 35 -2.55 19.27 32.34
CA MET A 35 -1.73 18.20 31.80
C MET A 35 -2.65 17.49 30.81
N ILE A 36 -2.66 17.98 29.58
CA ILE A 36 -3.16 17.23 28.43
C ILE A 36 -2.24 16.02 28.42
N THR A 37 -2.71 14.94 29.04
CA THR A 37 -2.12 13.63 28.85
C THR A 37 -2.07 13.44 27.35
N ASN A 38 -0.86 13.35 26.78
CA ASN A 38 -0.73 12.95 25.38
C ASN A 38 -1.49 11.64 25.26
N SER A 39 -2.68 11.70 24.68
CA SER A 39 -3.38 10.52 24.23
C SER A 39 -2.40 9.87 23.28
N SER A 40 -1.88 8.70 23.64
CA SER A 40 -1.02 7.92 22.79
C SER A 40 -1.88 7.46 21.62
N ILE A 41 -1.98 8.32 20.59
CA ILE A 41 -2.63 8.01 19.33
C ILE A 41 -1.87 6.81 18.79
N THR A 42 -2.47 5.64 18.97
CA THR A 42 -2.00 4.39 18.40
C THR A 42 -1.86 4.62 16.90
N PRO A 43 -0.67 4.46 16.31
CA PRO A 43 -0.49 4.69 14.88
C PRO A 43 -1.47 3.79 14.12
N LEU A 44 -2.14 4.38 13.13
CA LEU A 44 -3.06 3.65 12.26
C LEU A 44 -2.27 2.71 11.35
N ALA A 45 -2.87 1.58 10.99
CA ALA A 45 -2.20 0.53 10.25
C ALA A 45 -1.76 1.02 8.85
N ILE A 46 -0.51 0.73 8.51
CA ILE A 46 0.12 1.07 7.21
C ILE A 46 0.59 -0.20 6.49
N ILE A 47 0.47 -0.21 5.17
CA ILE A 47 0.91 -1.32 4.32
C ILE A 47 2.35 -1.03 3.89
N GLY A 48 3.27 -1.40 4.78
CA GLY A 48 4.68 -1.07 4.72
C GLY A 48 5.22 -0.73 6.10
N ASP A 49 6.14 0.22 6.13
CA ASP A 49 6.75 0.77 7.34
C ASP A 49 6.85 2.31 7.23
N GLU A 50 7.47 2.95 8.22
CA GLU A 50 7.62 4.41 8.25
C GLU A 50 8.57 4.96 7.18
N SER A 51 9.37 4.10 6.53
CA SER A 51 10.29 4.49 5.47
C SER A 51 9.72 4.28 4.07
N PHE A 52 8.88 3.26 3.85
CA PHE A 52 8.23 2.99 2.56
C PHE A 52 6.87 2.30 2.77
N ARG A 53 5.81 2.84 2.14
CA ARG A 53 4.44 2.31 2.27
C ARG A 53 3.57 2.53 1.03
N LEU A 54 2.68 1.58 0.77
CA LEU A 54 1.61 1.70 -0.23
C LEU A 54 0.57 2.73 0.24
N TYR A 55 0.19 3.63 -0.66
CA TYR A 55 -0.84 4.64 -0.42
C TYR A 55 -2.12 4.37 -1.22
N GLU A 56 -1.99 3.91 -2.47
CA GLU A 56 -3.12 3.53 -3.32
C GLU A 56 -2.75 2.38 -4.24
N LEU A 57 -3.68 1.44 -4.44
CA LEU A 57 -3.61 0.40 -5.47
C LEU A 57 -5.00 0.23 -6.10
N SER A 58 -5.08 0.23 -7.42
CA SER A 58 -6.29 -0.10 -8.15
C SER A 58 -5.99 -0.85 -9.45
N ALA A 59 -6.93 -1.68 -9.86
CA ALA A 59 -7.01 -2.17 -11.24
C ALA A 59 -8.44 -1.95 -11.73
N PHE A 60 -8.59 -1.39 -12.92
CA PHE A 60 -9.87 -0.90 -13.42
C PHE A 60 -9.99 -1.10 -14.92
N VAL A 61 -11.23 -1.09 -15.40
CA VAL A 61 -11.55 -1.02 -16.83
C VAL A 61 -12.14 0.35 -17.14
N GLU A 62 -11.64 1.00 -18.18
CA GLU A 62 -12.33 2.11 -18.82
C GLU A 62 -13.17 1.57 -19.98
N ILE A 63 -14.44 1.95 -19.99
CA ILE A 63 -15.41 1.57 -21.00
C ILE A 63 -15.74 2.82 -21.80
N ASN A 64 -15.21 2.93 -23.02
CA ASN A 64 -15.58 4.00 -23.94
C ASN A 64 -16.91 3.70 -24.62
N ARG A 65 -17.78 4.70 -24.72
CA ARG A 65 -19.05 4.63 -25.46
C ARG A 65 -19.17 5.85 -26.38
N THR A 66 -19.17 5.59 -27.68
CA THR A 66 -19.48 6.58 -28.71
C THR A 66 -20.98 6.84 -28.73
N ILE A 67 -21.41 8.06 -28.40
CA ILE A 67 -22.81 8.47 -28.46
C ILE A 67 -23.08 9.12 -29.82
N ALA A 68 -23.63 8.34 -30.75
CA ALA A 68 -24.08 8.84 -32.05
C ALA A 68 -25.36 9.67 -31.89
N THR A 69 -25.23 11.00 -31.87
CA THR A 69 -26.36 11.93 -31.76
C THR A 69 -27.03 12.14 -33.13
N THR A 70 -28.02 11.32 -33.46
CA THR A 70 -28.79 11.45 -34.71
C THR A 70 -29.73 12.65 -34.69
N HIS A 71 -29.20 13.85 -34.97
CA HIS A 71 -30.02 15.03 -35.28
C HIS A 71 -30.56 14.91 -36.72
N PRO A 72 -31.88 14.85 -36.96
CA PRO A 72 -32.44 14.54 -38.30
C PRO A 72 -32.31 15.63 -39.39
N SER A 73 -31.37 16.58 -39.25
CA SER A 73 -31.49 17.89 -39.94
C SER A 73 -30.17 18.55 -40.36
N LEU A 74 -29.02 17.87 -40.27
CA LEU A 74 -27.71 18.47 -40.60
C LEU A 74 -26.94 17.65 -41.65
N ILE A 75 -26.32 18.36 -42.60
CA ILE A 75 -25.59 17.83 -43.77
C ILE A 75 -24.06 17.78 -43.52
N TYR A 76 -23.64 18.06 -42.28
CA TYR A 76 -22.24 18.13 -41.85
C TYR A 76 -21.93 17.08 -40.77
N PRO A 77 -20.66 16.64 -40.62
CA PRO A 77 -20.31 15.45 -39.85
C PRO A 77 -20.75 15.52 -38.38
N THR A 78 -21.14 14.37 -37.85
CA THR A 78 -21.64 14.18 -36.49
C THR A 78 -20.60 14.55 -35.44
N SER A 79 -21.02 15.30 -34.42
CA SER A 79 -20.25 15.47 -33.20
C SER A 79 -20.34 14.18 -32.37
N GLU A 80 -19.28 13.37 -32.43
CA GLU A 80 -19.15 12.16 -31.64
C GLU A 80 -18.90 12.53 -30.17
N ALA A 81 -19.92 12.36 -29.33
CA ALA A 81 -19.80 12.54 -27.89
C ALA A 81 -19.27 11.24 -27.26
N TYR A 82 -18.01 11.26 -26.84
CA TYR A 82 -17.40 10.14 -26.13
C TYR A 82 -17.73 10.21 -24.64
N SER A 83 -18.32 9.15 -24.09
CA SER A 83 -18.43 8.96 -22.65
C SER A 83 -17.53 7.81 -22.21
N ALA A 84 -16.51 8.14 -21.42
CA ALA A 84 -15.66 7.16 -20.74
C ALA A 84 -16.24 6.87 -19.36
N HIS A 85 -16.32 5.59 -18.98
CA HIS A 85 -16.75 5.17 -17.65
C HIS A 85 -15.71 4.22 -17.06
N GLN A 86 -15.12 4.60 -15.92
CA GLN A 86 -14.23 3.73 -15.15
C GLN A 86 -15.05 2.83 -14.22
N HIS A 87 -14.72 1.54 -14.21
CA HIS A 87 -15.20 0.55 -13.26
C HIS A 87 -14.01 -0.11 -12.56
N ASP A 88 -13.95 0.00 -11.23
CA ASP A 88 -12.85 -0.52 -10.42
C ASP A 88 -13.02 -2.02 -10.19
N LEU A 89 -12.12 -2.84 -10.74
CA LEU A 89 -12.11 -4.30 -10.54
C LEU A 89 -11.56 -4.65 -9.15
N ILE A 90 -10.51 -3.96 -8.70
CA ILE A 90 -10.02 -3.95 -7.32
C ILE A 90 -9.60 -2.53 -6.96
N ARG A 91 -9.75 -2.18 -5.68
CA ARG A 91 -9.34 -0.88 -5.15
C ARG A 91 -8.96 -0.99 -3.67
N LEU A 92 -7.88 -0.29 -3.31
CA LEU A 92 -7.42 -0.08 -1.95
C LEU A 92 -6.83 1.32 -1.88
N HIS A 93 -7.34 2.16 -0.97
CA HIS A 93 -6.76 3.47 -0.71
C HIS A 93 -6.45 3.60 0.79
N ALA A 94 -5.29 4.15 1.16
CA ALA A 94 -4.84 4.23 2.55
C ALA A 94 -5.83 4.99 3.45
N ASN A 95 -6.46 6.06 2.92
CA ASN A 95 -7.54 6.78 3.60
C ASN A 95 -8.71 5.86 4.05
N ASP A 96 -9.02 4.77 3.34
CA ASP A 96 -10.07 3.83 3.75
C ASP A 96 -9.70 3.14 5.07
N ILE A 97 -8.40 2.84 5.26
CA ILE A 97 -7.84 2.21 6.46
C ILE A 97 -7.88 3.21 7.63
N GLN A 98 -7.59 4.48 7.36
CA GLN A 98 -7.72 5.59 8.31
C GLN A 98 -9.19 5.81 8.73
N MET A 99 -10.12 5.84 7.76
CA MET A 99 -11.56 6.03 7.99
C MET A 99 -12.21 4.86 8.73
N LYS A 100 -11.73 3.63 8.51
CA LYS A 100 -12.10 2.44 9.29
C LYS A 100 -11.43 2.38 10.67
N ASN A 101 -10.57 3.34 11.01
CA ASN A 101 -9.82 3.44 12.28
C ASN A 101 -9.05 2.15 12.63
N ILE A 102 -8.47 1.49 11.61
CA ILE A 102 -7.75 0.22 11.78
C ILE A 102 -6.39 0.52 12.39
N GLN A 103 -6.16 0.07 13.64
CA GLN A 103 -4.91 0.27 14.38
C GLN A 103 -3.84 -0.78 14.03
N THR A 104 -4.26 -2.02 13.79
CA THR A 104 -3.40 -3.15 13.41
C THR A 104 -4.11 -4.03 12.39
N PHE A 105 -3.33 -4.74 11.57
CA PHE A 105 -3.85 -5.84 10.75
C PHE A 105 -3.76 -7.17 11.51
N GLU A 106 -4.65 -8.09 11.15
CA GLU A 106 -4.56 -9.49 11.56
C GLU A 106 -3.27 -10.13 11.03
N THR A 107 -2.66 -11.02 11.81
CA THR A 107 -1.39 -11.69 11.45
C THR A 107 -1.64 -13.11 10.96
N ILE A 108 -1.11 -13.44 9.79
CA ILE A 108 -1.09 -14.81 9.25
C ILE A 108 0.36 -15.29 9.17
N SER A 109 0.60 -16.55 9.54
CA SER A 109 1.92 -17.16 9.33
C SER A 109 2.20 -17.32 7.84
N ILE A 110 3.36 -16.83 7.41
CA ILE A 110 3.80 -16.85 6.01
C ILE A 110 3.96 -18.26 5.46
N ASP A 111 4.23 -19.25 6.34
CA ASP A 111 4.34 -20.67 5.98
C ASP A 111 3.06 -21.22 5.34
N GLN A 112 1.89 -20.65 5.71
CA GLN A 112 0.57 -21.10 5.26
C GLN A 112 0.28 -20.80 3.78
N ILE A 113 1.09 -19.97 3.13
CA ILE A 113 0.84 -19.49 1.76
C ILE A 113 2.00 -19.73 0.78
N PHE A 114 3.11 -20.33 1.20
CA PHE A 114 4.27 -20.56 0.32
C PHE A 114 3.93 -21.41 -0.92
N ASP A 115 2.98 -22.35 -0.81
CA ASP A 115 2.55 -23.19 -1.94
C ASP A 115 1.87 -22.39 -3.07
N LYS A 116 1.29 -21.23 -2.75
CA LYS A 116 0.64 -20.32 -3.70
C LYS A 116 1.63 -19.44 -4.48
N PHE A 117 2.93 -19.50 -4.19
CA PHE A 117 3.95 -18.61 -4.77
C PHE A 117 5.15 -19.38 -5.34
N PRO A 118 6.02 -18.72 -6.15
CA PRO A 118 7.15 -19.39 -6.79
C PRO A 118 8.09 -20.08 -5.79
N HIS A 119 8.53 -21.28 -6.12
CA HIS A 119 9.42 -22.07 -5.27
C HIS A 119 10.91 -21.65 -5.35
N TYR A 120 11.25 -20.75 -6.28
CA TYR A 120 12.60 -20.18 -6.48
C TYR A 120 12.46 -18.66 -6.69
N ASP A 121 13.25 -17.87 -5.96
CA ASP A 121 13.15 -16.40 -5.83
C ASP A 121 11.75 -15.88 -5.44
N GLY A 122 10.87 -16.75 -4.94
CA GLY A 122 9.52 -16.38 -4.51
C GLY A 122 9.44 -15.96 -3.05
N LEU A 123 8.21 -16.00 -2.51
CA LEU A 123 7.88 -15.43 -1.19
C LEU A 123 8.77 -15.97 -0.05
N LYS A 124 9.08 -17.27 -0.06
CA LYS A 124 9.96 -17.93 0.92
C LYS A 124 11.38 -17.37 0.86
N ASP A 125 12.03 -17.45 -0.30
CA ASP A 125 13.40 -16.99 -0.51
C ASP A 125 13.55 -15.48 -0.26
N LEU A 126 12.50 -14.69 -0.53
CA LEU A 126 12.47 -13.26 -0.22
C LEU A 126 12.41 -13.01 1.30
N TYR A 127 11.59 -13.76 2.03
CA TYR A 127 11.43 -13.66 3.48
C TYR A 127 12.69 -14.13 4.23
N GLU A 128 13.28 -15.26 3.82
CA GLU A 128 14.51 -15.79 4.42
C GLU A 128 15.72 -14.85 4.23
N ARG A 129 15.76 -14.07 3.13
CA ARG A 129 16.73 -12.99 2.93
C ARG A 129 16.40 -11.70 3.71
N ASN A 130 15.12 -11.45 3.99
CA ASN A 130 14.63 -10.19 4.58
C ASN A 130 13.69 -10.44 5.78
N PRO A 131 14.13 -11.11 6.87
CA PRO A 131 13.23 -11.51 7.96
C PRO A 131 12.58 -10.34 8.73
N TYR A 132 13.16 -9.13 8.62
CA TYR A 132 12.61 -7.89 9.17
C TYR A 132 11.89 -7.01 8.14
N GLY A 133 11.70 -7.50 6.91
CA GLY A 133 11.08 -6.75 5.83
C GLY A 133 9.58 -6.55 6.01
N SER A 134 9.03 -5.62 5.23
CA SER A 134 7.60 -5.34 5.18
C SER A 134 6.88 -6.35 4.27
N PHE A 135 6.25 -7.38 4.85
CA PHE A 135 5.48 -8.42 4.14
C PHE A 135 3.99 -8.39 4.51
N PHE A 136 3.13 -8.36 3.50
CA PHE A 136 1.66 -8.35 3.67
C PHE A 136 0.97 -9.28 2.67
N LEU A 137 -0.15 -9.86 3.11
CA LEU A 137 -1.11 -10.56 2.25
C LEU A 137 -2.35 -9.67 2.12
N ILE A 138 -2.80 -9.42 0.90
CA ILE A 138 -4.06 -8.72 0.63
C ILE A 138 -4.99 -9.69 -0.09
N LYS A 139 -6.10 -10.02 0.56
CA LYS A 139 -7.22 -10.72 -0.07
C LYS A 139 -8.11 -9.68 -0.72
N PHE A 140 -8.31 -9.79 -2.03
CA PHE A 140 -9.25 -8.96 -2.79
C PHE A 140 -10.51 -9.75 -3.13
N TRP A 141 -11.66 -9.10 -2.99
CA TRP A 141 -12.92 -9.51 -3.60
C TRP A 141 -13.16 -8.60 -4.80
N ALA A 142 -12.87 -9.10 -5.99
CA ALA A 142 -12.80 -8.32 -7.21
C ALA A 142 -14.18 -8.19 -7.88
N ASP A 143 -14.54 -6.96 -8.24
CA ASP A 143 -15.78 -6.63 -8.96
C ASP A 143 -15.60 -6.85 -10.46
N VAL A 144 -15.43 -8.12 -10.84
CA VAL A 144 -15.29 -8.60 -12.22
C VAL A 144 -16.61 -8.67 -13.04
N PRO A 145 -17.83 -8.88 -12.47
CA PRO A 145 -19.00 -9.26 -13.26
C PRO A 145 -19.62 -8.11 -14.07
N ILE A 146 -19.43 -8.13 -15.40
CA ILE A 146 -20.32 -7.42 -16.32
C ILE A 146 -21.48 -8.35 -16.68
N SER A 147 -22.59 -8.21 -15.96
CA SER A 147 -23.82 -8.98 -16.21
C SER A 147 -24.44 -8.64 -17.58
N SER A 148 -25.09 -9.63 -18.21
CA SER A 148 -25.62 -9.59 -19.58
C SER A 148 -26.90 -8.75 -19.76
N SER A 149 -27.12 -7.74 -18.92
CA SER A 149 -28.20 -6.75 -19.06
C SER A 149 -27.85 -5.59 -20.02
N ILE A 150 -26.57 -5.39 -20.34
CA ILE A 150 -26.09 -4.34 -21.26
C ILE A 150 -25.50 -4.94 -22.55
N THR A 151 -26.15 -5.96 -23.11
CA THR A 151 -25.76 -6.61 -24.39
C THR A 151 -26.72 -6.32 -25.55
N ASN A 152 -27.78 -5.52 -25.32
CA ASN A 152 -28.83 -5.24 -26.31
C ASN A 152 -28.64 -3.94 -27.13
N SER A 153 -27.43 -3.37 -27.18
CA SER A 153 -27.11 -2.29 -28.12
C SER A 153 -25.83 -2.60 -28.90
N ILE A 154 -25.92 -2.45 -30.23
CA ILE A 154 -24.84 -2.73 -31.18
C ILE A 154 -23.89 -1.52 -31.24
N ASN A 155 -23.31 -1.19 -30.09
CA ASN A 155 -22.25 -0.20 -29.96
C ASN A 155 -20.98 -0.92 -29.55
N ILE A 156 -19.92 -0.79 -30.35
CA ILE A 156 -18.60 -1.35 -30.05
C ILE A 156 -18.14 -0.77 -28.72
N ARG A 157 -17.84 -1.64 -27.75
CA ARG A 157 -17.24 -1.25 -26.47
C ARG A 157 -15.74 -1.49 -26.53
N ASP A 158 -14.99 -0.41 -26.67
CA ASP A 158 -13.56 -0.42 -26.44
C ASP A 158 -13.32 -0.41 -24.92
N GLU A 159 -13.11 -1.60 -24.36
CA GLU A 159 -12.76 -1.83 -22.95
C GLU A 159 -11.23 -1.86 -22.80
N SER A 160 -10.67 -0.86 -22.12
CA SER A 160 -9.23 -0.75 -21.85
C SER A 160 -8.93 -1.00 -20.37
N PHE A 161 -8.01 -1.91 -20.07
CA PHE A 161 -7.72 -2.33 -18.70
C PHE A 161 -6.39 -1.76 -18.19
N PHE A 162 -6.42 -1.19 -16.99
CA PHE A 162 -5.29 -0.49 -16.39
C PHE A 162 -5.07 -0.89 -14.93
N THR A 163 -3.84 -0.68 -14.47
CA THR A 163 -3.45 -0.65 -13.06
C THR A 163 -2.90 0.72 -12.70
N SER A 164 -3.30 1.26 -11.56
CA SER A 164 -2.63 2.41 -10.94
C SER A 164 -2.10 2.02 -9.56
N PHE A 165 -0.92 2.52 -9.19
CA PHE A 165 -0.41 2.40 -7.83
C PHE A 165 0.44 3.60 -7.41
N THR A 166 0.28 3.99 -6.14
CA THR A 166 1.00 5.08 -5.50
C THR A 166 1.68 4.59 -4.22
N TYR A 167 2.99 4.84 -4.09
CA TYR A 167 3.77 4.62 -2.87
C TYR A 167 4.26 5.94 -2.29
N THR A 168 4.50 5.97 -0.98
CA THR A 168 5.12 7.09 -0.27
C THR A 168 6.37 6.64 0.50
N SER A 169 7.40 7.48 0.55
CA SER A 169 8.63 7.26 1.31
C SER A 169 9.13 8.54 1.97
N CYS A 170 9.85 8.40 3.08
CA CYS A 170 10.63 9.49 3.69
C CYS A 170 11.99 9.71 3.02
N SER A 171 12.32 8.97 1.95
CA SER A 171 13.62 9.04 1.27
C SER A 171 13.49 9.13 -0.26
N ASN A 172 14.34 9.95 -0.86
CA ASN A 172 14.53 9.98 -2.31
C ASN A 172 15.47 8.83 -2.71
N ARG A 173 14.91 7.76 -3.27
CA ARG A 173 15.69 6.62 -3.78
C ARG A 173 15.04 6.06 -5.04
N PRO A 174 15.80 5.70 -6.08
CA PRO A 174 15.24 4.99 -7.22
C PRO A 174 14.68 3.63 -6.78
N ILE A 175 13.47 3.28 -7.22
CA ILE A 175 12.82 2.01 -6.90
C ILE A 175 12.60 1.13 -8.13
N HIS A 176 12.60 -0.18 -7.87
CA HIS A 176 12.28 -1.23 -8.82
C HIS A 176 11.10 -2.04 -8.29
N ILE A 177 10.03 -2.15 -9.09
CA ILE A 177 8.83 -2.92 -8.80
C ILE A 177 8.76 -4.10 -9.75
N SER A 178 8.83 -5.31 -9.20
CA SER A 178 8.47 -6.52 -9.92
C SER A 178 7.04 -6.93 -9.53
N THR A 179 6.18 -7.16 -10.51
CA THR A 179 4.82 -7.68 -10.33
C THR A 179 4.69 -9.03 -11.04
N ARG A 180 4.74 -10.11 -10.27
CA ARG A 180 4.82 -11.50 -10.76
C ARG A 180 3.44 -12.16 -10.72
N LEU A 181 2.90 -12.48 -11.89
CA LEU A 181 1.66 -13.25 -12.04
C LEU A 181 1.97 -14.72 -11.84
N CYS A 182 1.23 -15.38 -10.94
CA CYS A 182 1.50 -16.75 -10.53
C CYS A 182 0.26 -17.64 -10.76
N SER A 183 0.50 -18.87 -11.20
CA SER A 183 -0.53 -19.90 -11.35
C SER A 183 -0.02 -21.23 -10.78
N PHE A 184 -0.78 -21.86 -9.89
CA PHE A 184 -0.40 -23.10 -9.18
C PHE A 184 1.03 -23.06 -8.59
N GLY A 185 1.37 -21.97 -7.88
CA GLY A 185 2.68 -21.80 -7.24
C GLY A 185 3.85 -21.56 -8.21
N LYS A 186 3.58 -21.15 -9.45
CA LYS A 186 4.61 -20.92 -10.49
C LYS A 186 4.42 -19.57 -11.16
N GLN A 187 5.52 -18.83 -11.35
CA GLN A 187 5.51 -17.58 -12.12
C GLN A 187 5.18 -17.88 -13.60
N VAL A 188 4.18 -17.17 -14.12
CA VAL A 188 3.72 -17.25 -15.53
C VAL A 188 4.16 -16.01 -16.31
N LEU A 189 4.18 -14.85 -15.66
CA LEU A 189 4.60 -13.58 -16.23
C LEU A 189 5.18 -12.68 -15.13
N GLU A 190 6.05 -11.76 -15.51
CA GLU A 190 6.58 -10.70 -14.64
C GLU A 190 6.52 -9.37 -15.38
N LYS A 191 5.96 -8.35 -14.74
CA LYS A 191 5.98 -6.96 -15.20
C LYS A 191 6.94 -6.18 -14.32
N VAL A 192 7.93 -5.53 -14.94
CA VAL A 192 8.93 -4.72 -14.24
C VAL A 192 8.70 -3.26 -14.55
N GLU A 193 8.59 -2.43 -13.51
CA GLU A 193 8.41 -0.98 -13.60
C GLU A 193 9.39 -0.30 -12.63
N THR A 194 10.06 0.77 -13.07
CA THR A 194 11.03 1.52 -12.25
C THR A 194 10.62 2.99 -12.10
N SER A 195 11.05 3.63 -11.03
CA SER A 195 10.92 5.07 -10.85
C SER A 195 12.14 5.63 -10.15
N GLU A 196 12.92 6.42 -10.90
CA GLU A 196 14.17 7.04 -10.43
C GLU A 196 13.95 8.44 -9.84
N HIS A 197 12.82 9.08 -10.17
CA HIS A 197 12.57 10.50 -9.92
C HIS A 197 11.17 10.69 -9.28
N PRO A 198 11.00 10.36 -7.99
CA PRO A 198 9.74 10.57 -7.28
C PRO A 198 9.34 12.05 -7.21
N GLN A 199 8.03 12.30 -7.18
CA GLN A 199 7.48 13.63 -6.90
C GLN A 199 7.61 13.92 -5.40
N ARG A 200 7.93 15.15 -5.02
CA ARG A 200 7.98 15.58 -3.60
C ARG A 200 6.69 16.32 -3.25
N ASP A 201 6.04 15.94 -2.15
CA ASP A 201 4.77 16.54 -1.72
C ASP A 201 4.95 17.75 -0.78
N GLN A 202 3.83 18.33 -0.34
CA GLN A 202 3.79 19.46 0.58
C GLN A 202 4.20 19.14 2.03
N PHE A 203 4.43 17.86 2.35
CA PHE A 203 4.78 17.34 3.68
C PHE A 203 6.19 16.73 3.72
N ASP A 204 7.00 16.94 2.67
CA ASP A 204 8.34 16.37 2.50
C ASP A 204 8.37 14.82 2.37
N GLN A 205 7.33 14.25 1.79
CA GLN A 205 7.30 12.84 1.37
C GLN A 205 7.56 12.69 -0.13
N TYR A 206 8.25 11.62 -0.49
CA TYR A 206 8.52 11.21 -1.85
C TYR A 206 7.44 10.25 -2.35
N ILE A 207 6.72 10.65 -3.39
CA ILE A 207 5.62 9.93 -3.99
C ILE A 207 6.08 9.28 -5.30
N TYR A 208 5.90 7.96 -5.39
CA TYR A 208 6.15 7.17 -6.58
C TYR A 208 4.78 6.79 -7.17
N ARG A 209 4.38 7.43 -8.28
CA ARG A 209 3.13 7.16 -9.00
C ARG A 209 3.39 6.39 -10.28
N PHE A 210 2.54 5.42 -10.54
CA PHE A 210 2.47 4.65 -11.78
C PHE A 210 1.01 4.64 -12.22
N ASP A 211 0.58 5.73 -12.87
CA ASP A 211 -0.84 5.96 -13.19
C ASP A 211 -1.21 5.34 -14.53
N ARG A 212 -2.36 4.65 -14.58
CA ARG A 212 -2.95 4.07 -15.81
C ARG A 212 -1.98 3.16 -16.58
N SER A 213 -1.10 2.45 -15.88
CA SER A 213 -0.17 1.52 -16.52
C SER A 213 -0.97 0.32 -17.06
N PRO A 214 -0.91 0.01 -18.37
CA PRO A 214 -1.83 -0.95 -18.98
C PRO A 214 -1.61 -2.39 -18.49
N LEU A 215 -2.69 -3.16 -18.47
CA LEU A 215 -2.61 -4.62 -18.37
C LEU A 215 -2.20 -5.22 -19.72
N CYS A 216 -1.37 -6.26 -19.67
CA CYS A 216 -0.94 -7.01 -20.84
C CYS A 216 -2.06 -7.92 -21.38
N ASP A 217 -1.92 -8.33 -22.66
CA ASP A 217 -2.88 -9.21 -23.34
C ASP A 217 -3.21 -10.49 -22.56
N TYR A 218 -2.23 -11.05 -21.83
CA TYR A 218 -2.45 -12.21 -20.96
C TYR A 218 -3.49 -11.92 -19.87
N MET A 219 -3.37 -10.77 -19.17
CA MET A 219 -4.30 -10.36 -18.12
C MET A 219 -5.65 -9.94 -18.69
N VAL A 220 -5.67 -9.24 -19.83
CA VAL A 220 -6.93 -8.88 -20.52
C VAL A 220 -7.69 -10.16 -20.91
N GLN A 221 -7.02 -11.13 -21.53
CA GLN A 221 -7.62 -12.43 -21.86
C GLN A 221 -8.00 -13.24 -20.61
N PHE A 222 -7.24 -13.17 -19.51
CA PHE A 222 -7.58 -13.83 -18.26
C PHE A 222 -8.89 -13.27 -17.68
N ILE A 223 -9.02 -11.94 -17.59
CA ILE A 223 -10.24 -11.27 -17.10
C ILE A 223 -11.43 -11.57 -18.03
N GLN A 224 -11.24 -11.54 -19.35
CA GLN A 224 -12.28 -11.90 -20.32
C GLN A 224 -12.75 -13.35 -20.18
N LYS A 225 -11.82 -14.31 -20.01
CA LYS A 225 -12.15 -15.73 -19.79
C LYS A 225 -12.85 -15.93 -18.44
N LEU A 226 -12.37 -15.28 -17.37
CA LEU A 226 -12.99 -15.29 -16.05
C LEU A 226 -14.44 -14.78 -16.09
N ARG A 227 -14.69 -13.65 -16.78
CA ARG A 227 -16.05 -13.10 -17.02
C ARG A 227 -16.96 -14.03 -17.83
N SER A 228 -16.41 -14.91 -18.66
CA SER A 228 -17.20 -15.87 -19.47
C SER A 228 -17.69 -17.10 -18.70
N LEU A 229 -17.24 -17.30 -17.46
CA LEU A 229 -17.65 -18.43 -16.63
C LEU A 229 -19.11 -18.25 -16.13
N PRO A 230 -19.91 -19.33 -16.06
CA PRO A 230 -21.36 -19.22 -15.89
C PRO A 230 -21.81 -18.86 -14.47
N ASN A 231 -20.92 -18.86 -13.49
CA ASN A 231 -21.23 -18.49 -12.09
C ASN A 231 -19.97 -18.18 -11.28
N THR A 232 -20.17 -17.49 -10.16
CA THR A 232 -19.14 -17.06 -9.20
C THR A 232 -18.33 -18.22 -8.60
N CYS A 233 -18.92 -19.41 -8.40
CA CYS A 233 -18.20 -20.55 -7.86
C CYS A 233 -17.10 -21.02 -8.81
N MET A 234 -17.41 -21.15 -10.11
CA MET A 234 -16.41 -21.48 -11.13
C MET A 234 -15.34 -20.39 -11.29
N MET A 235 -15.71 -19.11 -11.13
CA MET A 235 -14.72 -18.02 -11.10
C MET A 235 -13.77 -18.16 -9.91
N ASN A 236 -14.28 -18.39 -8.70
CA ASN A 236 -13.47 -18.58 -7.51
C ASN A 236 -12.55 -19.83 -7.60
N SER A 237 -13.00 -20.94 -8.21
CA SER A 237 -12.14 -22.11 -8.46
C SER A 237 -10.98 -21.83 -9.43
N VAL A 238 -11.10 -20.84 -10.32
CA VAL A 238 -9.98 -20.36 -11.15
C VAL A 238 -9.06 -19.42 -10.35
N LEU A 239 -9.64 -18.56 -9.51
CA LEU A 239 -8.90 -17.60 -8.69
C LEU A 239 -8.13 -18.24 -7.52
N GLU A 240 -8.60 -19.37 -6.98
CA GLU A 240 -7.94 -20.13 -5.89
C GLU A 240 -6.46 -20.45 -6.19
N ASN A 241 -6.15 -20.65 -7.47
CA ASN A 241 -4.82 -20.99 -7.96
C ASN A 241 -4.19 -19.86 -8.81
N PHE A 242 -4.76 -18.65 -8.78
CA PHE A 242 -4.19 -17.44 -9.38
C PHE A 242 -3.82 -16.44 -8.29
N THR A 243 -2.53 -16.10 -8.23
CA THR A 243 -1.99 -15.16 -7.24
C THR A 243 -1.05 -14.17 -7.90
N VAL A 244 -0.78 -13.05 -7.23
CA VAL A 244 0.19 -12.07 -7.69
C VAL A 244 1.14 -11.75 -6.55
N LEU A 245 2.44 -11.71 -6.85
CA LEU A 245 3.49 -11.33 -5.89
C LEU A 245 4.15 -10.04 -6.38
N GLN A 246 3.98 -8.96 -5.62
CA GLN A 246 4.60 -7.68 -5.92
C GLN A 246 5.79 -7.46 -4.98
N VAL A 247 6.96 -7.18 -5.56
CA VAL A 247 8.25 -7.10 -4.86
C VAL A 247 8.88 -5.75 -5.20
N ILE A 248 8.91 -4.86 -4.22
CA ILE A 248 9.45 -3.49 -4.34
C ILE A 248 10.81 -3.44 -3.66
N LYS A 249 11.84 -3.04 -4.41
CA LYS A 249 13.25 -3.00 -3.98
C LYS A 249 13.88 -1.64 -4.29
N CYS A 250 14.94 -1.31 -3.56
CA CYS A 250 15.80 -0.18 -3.90
C CYS A 250 16.61 -0.51 -5.17
N LEU A 251 16.66 0.38 -6.16
CA LEU A 251 17.46 0.15 -7.38
C LEU A 251 18.97 0.24 -7.08
N ASP A 252 19.37 1.14 -6.17
CA ASP A 252 20.76 1.28 -5.70
C ASP A 252 21.25 0.08 -4.88
N ASN A 253 20.33 -0.70 -4.32
CA ASN A 253 20.63 -1.89 -3.53
C ASN A 253 19.55 -2.97 -3.75
N PRO A 254 19.67 -3.80 -4.80
CA PRO A 254 18.68 -4.81 -5.14
C PRO A 254 18.47 -5.92 -4.10
N GLU A 255 19.31 -6.04 -3.06
CA GLU A 255 19.02 -6.93 -1.92
C GLU A 255 18.11 -6.27 -0.88
N GLN A 256 18.08 -4.93 -0.80
CA GLN A 256 17.16 -4.22 0.10
C GLN A 256 15.72 -4.28 -0.45
N LEU A 257 14.93 -5.20 0.12
CA LEU A 257 13.49 -5.16 0.03
C LEU A 257 12.95 -3.91 0.75
N LEU A 258 12.02 -3.21 0.10
CA LEU A 258 11.25 -2.11 0.68
C LEU A 258 9.85 -2.58 1.09
N LEU A 259 9.20 -3.36 0.22
CA LEU A 259 7.85 -3.88 0.47
C LEU A 259 7.60 -5.13 -0.37
N CYS A 260 6.98 -6.16 0.22
CA CYS A 260 6.49 -7.34 -0.48
C CYS A 260 4.99 -7.53 -0.21
N LEU A 261 4.22 -7.63 -1.29
CA LEU A 261 2.77 -7.81 -1.25
C LEU A 261 2.39 -9.10 -1.96
N ALA A 262 1.76 -10.01 -1.23
CA ALA A 262 1.09 -11.18 -1.77
C ALA A 262 -0.39 -10.84 -2.01
N PHE A 263 -0.93 -11.11 -3.20
CA PHE A 263 -2.34 -10.92 -3.53
C PHE A 263 -3.02 -12.26 -3.82
N VAL A 264 -4.17 -12.48 -3.19
CA VAL A 264 -5.10 -13.60 -3.43
C VAL A 264 -6.49 -13.05 -3.73
N PHE A 265 -7.27 -13.77 -4.53
CA PHE A 265 -8.48 -13.23 -5.15
C PHE A 265 -9.70 -14.13 -4.96
N GLU A 266 -10.84 -13.50 -4.71
CA GLU A 266 -12.20 -14.03 -4.89
C GLU A 266 -13.00 -13.00 -5.71
N ILE A 267 -14.20 -13.34 -6.15
CA ILE A 267 -15.14 -12.39 -6.77
C ILE A 267 -15.95 -11.68 -5.68
N ALA A 268 -16.29 -10.40 -5.90
CA ALA A 268 -17.18 -9.64 -5.03
C ALA A 268 -18.60 -10.22 -4.97
N MET A 269 -19.20 -10.18 -3.78
CA MET A 269 -20.61 -10.52 -3.58
C MET A 269 -21.49 -9.41 -4.18
N PHE A 270 -22.62 -9.77 -4.80
CA PHE A 270 -23.45 -8.81 -5.54
C PHE A 270 -24.05 -7.69 -4.66
N ASP A 271 -24.25 -7.97 -3.37
CA ASP A 271 -24.72 -7.04 -2.34
C ASP A 271 -23.60 -6.16 -1.72
N ALA A 272 -22.33 -6.42 -2.05
CA ALA A 272 -21.17 -5.65 -1.56
C ALA A 272 -21.13 -4.19 -2.05
N GLY A 273 -21.80 -3.89 -3.17
CA GLY A 273 -21.83 -2.55 -3.78
C GLY A 273 -20.53 -2.12 -4.48
N GLY A 274 -19.57 -3.03 -4.67
CA GLY A 274 -18.29 -2.78 -5.33
C GLY A 274 -17.20 -3.76 -4.87
N PRO A 275 -15.93 -3.54 -5.28
CA PRO A 275 -14.81 -4.38 -4.84
C PRO A 275 -14.50 -4.18 -3.35
N GLN A 276 -13.99 -5.23 -2.70
CA GLN A 276 -13.59 -5.21 -1.29
C GLN A 276 -12.17 -5.78 -1.11
N TYR A 277 -11.57 -5.53 0.06
CA TYR A 277 -10.27 -6.10 0.43
C TYR A 277 -10.14 -6.33 1.94
N GLN A 278 -9.26 -7.27 2.32
CA GLN A 278 -8.76 -7.46 3.68
C GLN A 278 -7.24 -7.59 3.64
N VAL A 279 -6.56 -6.91 4.56
CA VAL A 279 -5.09 -6.91 4.68
C VAL A 279 -4.69 -7.69 5.91
N TYR A 280 -3.67 -8.54 5.75
CA TYR A 280 -3.02 -9.28 6.81
C TYR A 280 -1.52 -8.94 6.81
N LYS A 281 -0.92 -8.83 7.99
CA LYS A 281 0.54 -8.79 8.12
C LYS A 281 1.09 -10.22 8.12
N LEU A 282 2.12 -10.48 7.33
CA LEU A 282 2.78 -11.78 7.29
C LEU A 282 3.89 -11.84 8.33
N VAL A 283 3.96 -12.95 9.06
CA VAL A 283 4.91 -13.20 10.15
C VAL A 283 5.44 -14.63 10.08
N ALA A 284 6.58 -14.90 10.71
CA ALA A 284 6.98 -16.26 11.06
C ALA A 284 6.06 -16.83 12.17
N ASN A 285 6.02 -18.17 12.29
CA ASN A 285 5.51 -18.86 13.48
C ASN A 285 6.48 -18.74 14.67
#